data_AF-A0A829HG45-F1
#
_entry.id   AF-A0A829HG45-F1
#
_cell.length_a   1.000
_cell.length_b   1.000
_cell.length_c   1.000
_cell.angle_alpha   90.00
_cell.angle_beta   90.00
_cell.angle_gamma   90.00
#
_symmetry.space_group_name_H-M   'P 1'
#
loop_
_entity.id
_entity.type
_entity.pdbx_description
1 polymer ?
#
loop_
_entity_poly.entity_id
_entity_poly.type
_entity_poly.pdbx_seq_one_letter_code
_entity_poly.pdbx_strand_id
1 'polypeptide(L)'
;MYFIQPTRSIPCLDQALTELPSLQMIQIDDLDLYDQTIIAIADVQDFLKYQWKLPTIVLAFEHEGAALAQAWELGALAGWMWDSLPKNPVHSLFKIDAQYKRNQDSRDLPSAAELQKRLLPNPIELPNYQFESFFQPSAYLSGDWYDYWRLNDEEVLFYLADVSGHGVTSSLLTSWMAAFHGRSKTPSQLIQKLNAMLVQENIEKHITMVAGILNLVTHEVRWSSAGHYPPPIIFEPNQPPQILTTSSFPLGLTEELEVEEHHCRLSRHARFILCSDGALEPFDGGLNDQFNQLVEHLQKDSFKAPDHVADDIAILSLRRMN
;
A
#
# COMPACT_ATOMS: atom_id res chain seq x y z
N MET A 1 -19.47 -16.00 -17.55
CA MET A 1 -20.46 -15.90 -16.45
C MET A 1 -21.07 -17.26 -16.27
N TYR A 2 -21.44 -17.63 -15.06
CA TYR A 2 -21.85 -18.99 -14.74
C TYR A 2 -23.26 -19.05 -14.22
N PHE A 3 -23.98 -20.09 -14.63
CA PHE A 3 -25.34 -20.36 -14.19
C PHE A 3 -25.37 -21.74 -13.55
N ILE A 4 -25.76 -21.81 -12.29
CA ILE A 4 -25.88 -23.06 -11.56
C ILE A 4 -27.18 -23.73 -12.00
N GLN A 5 -27.06 -24.94 -12.55
CA GLN A 5 -28.23 -25.67 -13.03
C GLN A 5 -29.23 -25.91 -11.89
N PRO A 6 -30.49 -25.46 -12.02
CA PRO A 6 -31.48 -25.65 -10.97
C PRO A 6 -31.81 -27.12 -10.73
N THR A 7 -31.99 -27.53 -9.47
CA THR A 7 -32.41 -28.91 -9.14
C THR A 7 -33.90 -29.15 -9.29
N ARG A 8 -34.68 -28.07 -9.41
CA ARG A 8 -36.12 -28.10 -9.66
C ARG A 8 -36.46 -27.63 -11.08
N SER A 9 -37.64 -28.03 -11.55
CA SER A 9 -38.15 -27.58 -12.85
C SER A 9 -38.53 -26.09 -12.79
N ILE A 10 -37.91 -25.29 -13.66
CA ILE A 10 -38.18 -23.85 -13.80
C ILE A 10 -38.86 -23.62 -15.16
N PRO A 11 -40.15 -23.22 -15.22
CA PRO A 11 -40.89 -23.11 -16.48
C PRO A 11 -40.33 -22.09 -17.48
N CYS A 12 -39.71 -21.02 -17.00
CA CYS A 12 -39.18 -19.91 -17.80
C CYS A 12 -37.64 -19.93 -17.93
N LEU A 13 -37.00 -21.08 -17.66
CA LEU A 13 -35.54 -21.21 -17.68
C LEU A 13 -34.93 -20.82 -19.05
N ASP A 14 -35.46 -21.37 -20.14
CA ASP A 14 -34.94 -21.13 -21.49
C ASP A 14 -35.07 -19.66 -21.90
N GLN A 15 -36.15 -19.00 -21.48
CA GLN A 15 -36.36 -17.57 -21.70
C GLN A 15 -35.31 -16.75 -20.95
N ALA A 16 -35.09 -17.04 -19.67
CA ALA A 16 -34.09 -16.34 -18.85
C ALA A 16 -32.67 -16.53 -19.39
N LEU A 17 -32.32 -17.74 -19.85
CA LEU A 17 -31.02 -18.02 -20.47
C LEU A 17 -30.81 -17.28 -21.79
N THR A 18 -31.88 -17.03 -22.56
CA THR A 18 -31.83 -16.26 -23.80
C THR A 18 -31.55 -14.77 -23.55
N GLU A 19 -32.09 -14.21 -22.46
CA GLU A 19 -31.86 -12.83 -22.04
C GLU A 19 -30.46 -12.60 -21.44
N LEU A 20 -29.75 -13.68 -21.09
CA LEU A 20 -28.39 -13.69 -20.54
C LEU A 20 -27.40 -14.41 -21.46
N PRO A 21 -27.12 -13.86 -22.66
CA PRO A 21 -26.25 -14.52 -23.62
C PRO A 21 -24.82 -14.67 -23.05
N SER A 22 -24.19 -15.82 -23.31
CA SER A 22 -22.81 -16.18 -22.87
C SER A 22 -22.65 -16.74 -21.44
N LEU A 23 -23.73 -17.30 -20.87
CA LEU A 23 -23.65 -18.10 -19.64
C LEU A 23 -23.10 -19.50 -19.90
N GLN A 24 -22.21 -19.97 -19.03
CA GLN A 24 -21.81 -21.37 -18.94
C GLN A 24 -22.59 -22.05 -17.81
N MET A 25 -23.24 -23.17 -18.12
CA MET A 25 -23.94 -23.96 -17.11
C MET A 25 -22.93 -24.74 -16.26
N ILE A 26 -23.12 -24.74 -14.95
CA ILE A 26 -22.32 -25.51 -13.98
C ILE A 26 -23.24 -26.36 -13.13
N GLN A 27 -22.81 -27.58 -12.82
CA GLN A 27 -23.56 -28.47 -11.93
C GLN A 27 -23.27 -28.12 -10.47
N ILE A 28 -24.26 -28.33 -9.59
CA ILE A 28 -24.11 -28.09 -8.15
C ILE A 28 -23.02 -28.98 -7.54
N ASP A 29 -22.85 -30.19 -8.06
CA ASP A 29 -21.83 -31.14 -7.57
C ASP A 29 -20.41 -30.73 -7.98
N ASP A 30 -20.27 -29.84 -8.97
CA ASP A 30 -18.98 -29.41 -9.52
C ASP A 30 -18.53 -28.02 -8.99
N LEU A 31 -19.29 -27.39 -8.08
CA LEU A 31 -19.02 -26.01 -7.66
C LEU A 31 -17.63 -25.81 -7.04
N ASP A 32 -17.10 -26.83 -6.36
CA ASP A 32 -15.77 -26.79 -5.74
C ASP A 32 -14.62 -26.77 -6.76
N LEU A 33 -14.90 -27.08 -8.04
CA LEU A 33 -13.92 -27.04 -9.13
C LEU A 33 -13.73 -25.63 -9.71
N TYR A 34 -14.56 -24.66 -9.31
CA TYR A 34 -14.54 -23.30 -9.83
C TYR A 34 -13.88 -22.32 -8.87
N ASP A 35 -13.29 -21.26 -9.44
CA ASP A 35 -12.68 -20.17 -8.68
C ASP A 35 -13.74 -19.42 -7.85
N GLN A 36 -13.47 -19.18 -6.57
CA GLN A 36 -14.41 -18.53 -5.65
C GLN A 36 -14.69 -17.05 -5.96
N THR A 37 -13.99 -16.47 -6.93
CA THR A 37 -14.22 -15.11 -7.43
C THR A 37 -15.26 -15.03 -8.54
N ILE A 38 -15.72 -16.17 -9.09
CA ILE A 38 -16.75 -16.15 -10.13
C ILE A 38 -18.12 -15.79 -9.56
N ILE A 39 -18.81 -14.87 -10.22
CA ILE A 39 -20.22 -14.60 -9.90
C ILE A 39 -21.09 -15.64 -10.62
N ALA A 40 -21.87 -16.36 -9.82
CA ALA A 40 -22.84 -17.33 -10.27
C ALA A 40 -24.25 -16.74 -10.24
N ILE A 41 -25.12 -17.24 -11.12
CA ILE A 41 -26.56 -17.03 -11.06
C ILE A 41 -27.20 -18.37 -10.71
N ALA A 42 -28.12 -18.40 -9.75
CA ALA A 42 -28.72 -19.64 -9.29
C ALA A 42 -30.18 -19.45 -8.85
N ASP A 43 -30.91 -20.55 -8.76
CA ASP A 43 -32.23 -20.56 -8.14
C ASP A 43 -32.12 -20.34 -6.62
N VAL A 44 -33.05 -19.55 -6.07
CA VAL A 44 -33.05 -19.18 -4.64
C VAL A 44 -33.20 -20.40 -3.73
N GLN A 45 -33.97 -21.43 -4.11
CA GLN A 45 -34.15 -22.61 -3.26
C GLN A 45 -32.88 -23.45 -3.19
N ASP A 46 -32.16 -23.56 -4.31
CA ASP A 46 -30.88 -24.26 -4.33
C ASP A 46 -29.83 -23.52 -3.50
N PHE A 47 -29.76 -22.19 -3.62
CA PHE A 47 -28.86 -21.37 -2.81
C PHE A 47 -29.09 -21.58 -1.30
N LEU A 48 -30.35 -21.54 -0.86
CA LEU A 48 -30.70 -21.73 0.55
C LEU A 48 -30.45 -23.16 1.04
N LYS A 49 -30.65 -24.16 0.17
CA LYS A 49 -30.50 -25.58 0.50
C LYS A 49 -29.03 -26.00 0.60
N TYR A 50 -28.22 -25.63 -0.38
CA TYR A 50 -26.85 -26.13 -0.52
C TYR A 50 -25.79 -25.18 0.07
N GLN A 51 -26.09 -23.89 0.20
CA GLN A 51 -25.24 -22.89 0.88
C GLN A 51 -23.76 -22.92 0.45
N TRP A 52 -23.52 -22.96 -0.86
CA TRP A 52 -22.18 -22.87 -1.41
C TRP A 52 -21.53 -21.50 -1.15
N LYS A 53 -20.22 -21.42 -1.38
CA LYS A 53 -19.41 -20.22 -1.10
C LYS A 53 -19.30 -19.23 -2.26
N LEU A 54 -19.72 -19.62 -3.47
CA LEU A 54 -19.63 -18.74 -4.64
C LEU A 54 -20.51 -17.49 -4.46
N PRO A 55 -20.01 -16.29 -4.81
CA PRO A 55 -20.82 -15.08 -4.81
C PRO A 55 -21.96 -15.24 -5.83
N THR A 56 -23.19 -15.14 -5.37
CA THR A 56 -24.36 -15.60 -6.15
C THR A 56 -25.43 -14.51 -6.26
N ILE A 57 -25.95 -14.34 -7.48
CA ILE A 57 -27.21 -13.63 -7.73
C ILE A 57 -28.32 -14.69 -7.76
N VAL A 58 -29.33 -14.51 -6.92
CA VAL A 58 -30.42 -15.49 -6.79
C VAL A 58 -31.63 -15.08 -7.63
N LEU A 59 -32.24 -16.06 -8.28
CA LEU A 59 -33.49 -15.95 -9.02
C LEU A 59 -34.62 -16.58 -8.21
N ALA A 60 -35.73 -15.86 -8.07
CA ALA A 60 -36.91 -16.29 -7.33
C ALA A 60 -38.19 -16.02 -8.14
N PHE A 61 -39.27 -16.74 -7.85
CA PHE A 61 -40.61 -16.39 -8.34
C PHE A 61 -41.27 -15.35 -7.42
N GLU A 62 -42.30 -14.64 -7.92
CA GLU A 62 -42.99 -13.59 -7.15
C GLU A 62 -43.54 -14.06 -5.80
N HIS A 63 -43.98 -15.31 -5.72
CA HIS A 63 -44.50 -15.91 -4.50
C HIS A 63 -43.40 -16.33 -3.51
N GLU A 64 -42.12 -16.26 -3.90
CA GLU A 64 -40.97 -16.70 -3.10
C GLU A 64 -40.23 -15.53 -2.42
N GLY A 65 -40.89 -14.39 -2.22
CA GLY A 65 -40.28 -13.21 -1.60
C GLY A 65 -39.64 -13.46 -0.23
N ALA A 66 -40.17 -14.39 0.57
CA ALA A 66 -39.56 -14.79 1.84
C ALA A 66 -38.20 -15.51 1.64
N ALA A 67 -38.09 -16.38 0.64
CA ALA A 67 -36.85 -17.06 0.31
C ALA A 67 -35.80 -16.05 -0.22
N LEU A 68 -36.25 -15.07 -1.01
CA LEU A 68 -35.38 -14.00 -1.50
C LEU A 68 -34.79 -13.16 -0.35
N ALA A 69 -35.62 -12.79 0.63
CA ALA A 69 -35.19 -12.06 1.82
C ALA A 69 -34.16 -12.88 2.63
N GLN A 70 -34.43 -14.17 2.83
CA GLN A 70 -33.51 -15.07 3.52
C GLN A 70 -32.17 -15.22 2.78
N ALA A 71 -32.19 -15.27 1.45
CA ALA A 71 -30.97 -15.37 0.65
C ALA A 71 -30.11 -14.10 0.78
N TRP A 72 -30.72 -12.90 0.90
CA TRP A 72 -29.99 -11.68 1.20
C TRP A 72 -29.32 -11.70 2.58
N GLU A 73 -30.00 -12.21 3.61
CA GLU A 73 -29.41 -12.37 4.95
C GLU A 73 -28.19 -13.32 4.93
N LEU A 74 -28.21 -14.32 4.04
CA LEU A 74 -27.12 -15.27 3.83
C LEU A 74 -26.05 -14.78 2.84
N GLY A 75 -26.14 -13.54 2.35
CA GLY A 75 -25.09 -12.89 1.56
C GLY A 75 -25.20 -13.02 0.04
N ALA A 76 -26.39 -13.34 -0.49
CA ALA A 76 -26.63 -13.22 -1.94
C ALA A 76 -26.38 -11.79 -2.42
N LEU A 77 -25.71 -11.65 -3.57
CA LEU A 77 -25.27 -10.35 -4.09
C LEU A 77 -26.43 -9.49 -4.60
N ALA A 78 -27.44 -10.13 -5.19
CA ALA A 78 -28.65 -9.50 -5.67
C ALA A 78 -29.77 -10.54 -5.79
N GLY A 79 -31.01 -10.05 -5.82
CA GLY A 79 -32.20 -10.85 -6.04
C GLY A 79 -32.93 -10.41 -7.29
N TRP A 80 -33.17 -11.34 -8.22
CA TRP A 80 -33.90 -11.11 -9.46
C TRP A 80 -35.13 -12.01 -9.54
N MET A 81 -36.08 -11.62 -10.39
CA MET A 81 -37.29 -12.40 -10.61
C MET A 81 -37.17 -13.22 -11.88
N TRP A 82 -37.51 -14.51 -11.81
CA TRP A 82 -37.53 -15.41 -12.97
C TRP A 82 -38.41 -14.87 -14.10
N ASP A 83 -39.58 -14.33 -13.77
CA ASP A 83 -40.57 -13.82 -14.74
C ASP A 83 -40.37 -12.34 -15.10
N SER A 84 -39.40 -11.67 -14.46
CA SER A 84 -39.15 -10.23 -14.64
C SER A 84 -37.68 -9.89 -14.37
N LEU A 85 -36.82 -10.28 -15.31
CA LEU A 85 -35.41 -9.91 -15.27
C LEU A 85 -35.23 -8.38 -15.42
N PRO A 86 -34.11 -7.81 -14.94
CA PRO A 86 -33.81 -6.40 -15.16
C PRO A 86 -33.79 -6.05 -16.65
N LYS A 87 -34.25 -4.84 -17.01
CA LYS A 87 -34.30 -4.36 -18.42
C LYS A 87 -33.01 -4.52 -19.23
N ASN A 88 -31.85 -4.50 -18.56
CA ASN A 88 -30.56 -4.80 -19.16
C ASN A 88 -29.75 -5.64 -18.17
N PRO A 89 -29.92 -6.97 -18.18
CA PRO A 89 -29.40 -7.83 -17.14
C PRO A 89 -27.87 -7.93 -17.21
N VAL A 90 -27.29 -7.85 -18.41
CA VAL A 90 -25.83 -7.81 -18.62
C VAL A 90 -25.22 -6.56 -17.96
N HIS A 91 -25.81 -5.38 -18.16
CA HIS A 91 -25.33 -4.15 -17.50
C HIS A 91 -25.48 -4.20 -15.97
N SER A 92 -26.59 -4.75 -15.48
CA SER A 92 -26.78 -4.96 -14.04
C SER A 92 -25.73 -5.91 -13.46
N LEU A 93 -25.36 -6.97 -14.18
CA LEU A 93 -24.29 -7.89 -13.80
C LEU A 93 -22.95 -7.18 -13.70
N PHE A 94 -22.58 -6.38 -14.69
CA PHE A 94 -21.34 -5.59 -14.64
C PHE A 94 -21.29 -4.65 -13.43
N LYS A 95 -22.42 -4.04 -13.08
CA LYS A 95 -22.52 -3.20 -11.87
C LYS A 95 -22.33 -4.00 -10.59
N ILE A 96 -23.00 -5.16 -10.48
CA ILE A 96 -22.90 -6.03 -9.31
C ILE A 96 -21.48 -6.58 -9.18
N ASP A 97 -20.85 -7.02 -10.27
CA ASP A 97 -19.45 -7.47 -10.30
C ASP A 97 -18.48 -6.38 -9.86
N ALA A 98 -18.63 -5.17 -10.42
CA ALA A 98 -17.82 -4.03 -10.02
C ALA A 98 -18.01 -3.66 -8.53
N GLN A 99 -19.23 -3.76 -8.01
CA GLN A 99 -19.51 -3.50 -6.59
C GLN A 99 -18.95 -4.60 -5.69
N TYR A 100 -19.06 -5.87 -6.10
CA TYR A 100 -18.53 -7.02 -5.38
C TYR A 100 -17.01 -6.94 -5.27
N LYS A 101 -16.31 -6.67 -6.38
CA LYS A 101 -14.85 -6.48 -6.41
C LYS A 101 -14.38 -5.35 -5.49
N ARG A 102 -15.03 -4.18 -5.55
CA ARG A 102 -14.73 -3.06 -4.61
C ARG A 102 -14.89 -3.45 -3.15
N ASN A 103 -15.91 -4.26 -2.84
CA ASN A 103 -16.15 -4.74 -1.48
C ASN A 103 -15.11 -5.80 -1.05
N GLN A 104 -14.61 -6.63 -1.98
CA GLN A 104 -13.49 -7.54 -1.71
C GLN A 104 -12.21 -6.77 -1.44
N ASP A 105 -11.86 -5.80 -2.29
CA ASP A 105 -10.70 -4.93 -2.08
C ASP A 105 -10.74 -4.31 -0.68
N SER A 106 -11.91 -3.80 -0.27
CA SER A 106 -12.10 -3.20 1.06
C SER A 106 -11.91 -4.17 2.23
N ARG A 107 -12.11 -5.48 2.03
CA ARG A 107 -11.92 -6.52 3.06
C ARG A 107 -10.47 -7.00 3.15
N ASP A 108 -9.77 -7.06 2.04
CA ASP A 108 -8.40 -7.58 1.98
C ASP A 108 -7.36 -6.50 2.27
N LEU A 109 -7.66 -5.23 1.98
CA LEU A 109 -6.79 -4.09 2.25
C LEU A 109 -6.34 -3.98 3.72
N PRO A 110 -7.19 -4.16 4.75
CA PRO A 110 -6.73 -4.23 6.14
C PRO A 110 -5.70 -5.34 6.40
N SER A 111 -5.88 -6.51 5.79
CA SER A 111 -4.97 -7.65 5.95
C SER A 111 -3.64 -7.39 5.23
N ALA A 112 -3.70 -6.79 4.04
CA ALA A 112 -2.53 -6.35 3.30
C ALA A 112 -1.76 -5.26 4.06
N ALA A 113 -2.46 -4.31 4.69
CA ALA A 113 -1.88 -3.26 5.53
C ALA A 113 -1.12 -3.84 6.73
N GLU A 114 -1.72 -4.82 7.42
CA GLU A 114 -1.07 -5.52 8.52
C GLU A 114 0.19 -6.28 8.05
N LEU A 115 0.14 -6.90 6.86
CA LEU A 115 1.32 -7.53 6.27
C LEU A 115 2.40 -6.49 5.95
N GLN A 116 2.04 -5.40 5.27
CA GLN A 116 2.97 -4.32 4.93
C GLN A 116 3.63 -3.77 6.21
N LYS A 117 2.87 -3.51 7.26
CA LYS A 117 3.40 -3.03 8.54
C LYS A 117 4.40 -4.01 9.18
N ARG A 118 4.20 -5.32 9.03
CA ARG A 118 5.14 -6.35 9.53
C ARG A 118 6.44 -6.44 8.74
N LEU A 119 6.48 -5.89 7.52
CA LEU A 119 7.70 -5.82 6.73
C LEU A 119 8.63 -4.67 7.16
N LEU A 120 8.13 -3.70 7.95
CA LEU A 120 8.95 -2.63 8.50
C LEU A 120 10.08 -3.21 9.37
N PRO A 121 11.25 -2.53 9.44
CA PRO A 121 12.38 -3.03 10.22
C PRO A 121 12.02 -3.21 11.69
N ASN A 122 12.47 -4.33 12.26
CA ASN A 122 12.45 -4.50 13.70
C ASN A 122 13.49 -3.56 14.35
N PRO A 123 13.21 -3.02 15.54
CA PRO A 123 14.20 -2.25 16.29
C PRO A 123 15.49 -3.03 16.47
N ILE A 124 16.62 -2.37 16.19
CA ILE A 124 17.96 -2.90 16.44
C ILE A 124 18.61 -2.13 17.58
N GLU A 125 19.27 -2.84 18.50
CA GLU A 125 20.07 -2.20 19.53
C GLU A 125 21.35 -1.64 18.89
N LEU A 126 21.74 -0.40 19.20
CA LEU A 126 22.96 0.20 18.68
C LEU A 126 23.77 0.88 19.79
N PRO A 127 25.10 0.73 19.81
CA PRO A 127 25.94 1.46 20.74
C PRO A 127 25.80 2.97 20.53
N ASN A 128 25.35 3.70 21.56
CA ASN A 128 25.21 5.17 21.55
C ASN A 128 24.22 5.75 20.53
N TYR A 129 23.38 4.93 19.90
CA TYR A 129 22.40 5.40 18.91
C TYR A 129 21.02 4.77 19.13
N GLN A 130 19.99 5.50 18.71
CA GLN A 130 18.62 5.02 18.68
C GLN A 130 17.97 5.46 17.35
N PHE A 131 17.28 4.53 16.69
CA PHE A 131 16.32 4.88 15.66
C PHE A 131 14.96 5.15 16.30
N GLU A 132 14.40 6.31 15.98
CA GLU A 132 13.04 6.71 16.27
C GLU A 132 12.31 6.80 14.94
N SER A 133 11.13 6.22 14.81
CA SER A 133 10.37 6.23 13.57
C SER A 133 8.91 6.57 13.80
N PHE A 134 8.32 7.19 12.78
CA PHE A 134 6.88 7.44 12.68
C PHE A 134 6.40 6.97 11.31
N PHE A 135 5.26 6.30 11.27
CA PHE A 135 4.68 5.73 10.05
C PHE A 135 3.16 5.78 10.11
N GLN A 136 2.56 6.58 9.25
CA GLN A 136 1.12 6.74 9.15
C GLN A 136 0.71 6.77 7.67
N PRO A 137 0.15 5.68 7.15
CA PRO A 137 -0.49 5.67 5.83
C PRO A 137 -1.70 6.63 5.77
N SER A 138 -1.92 7.26 4.62
CA SER A 138 -3.11 8.04 4.26
C SER A 138 -4.37 7.20 4.10
N ALA A 139 -4.20 5.93 3.75
CA ALA A 139 -5.26 4.95 3.62
C ALA A 139 -4.89 3.64 4.36
N TYR A 140 -5.19 2.48 3.78
CA TYR A 140 -4.76 1.19 4.34
C TYR A 140 -3.27 0.93 4.11
N LEU A 141 -2.79 1.22 2.90
CA LEU A 141 -1.45 0.89 2.42
C LEU A 141 -0.70 2.16 2.07
N SER A 142 0.63 2.12 2.21
CA SER A 142 1.48 3.29 1.99
C SER A 142 2.52 3.12 0.88
N GLY A 143 2.71 4.17 0.10
CA GLY A 143 3.81 4.38 -0.84
C GLY A 143 5.11 4.87 -0.17
N ASP A 144 5.04 5.31 1.08
CA ASP A 144 6.22 5.61 1.89
C ASP A 144 6.83 4.34 2.50
N TRP A 145 8.14 4.35 2.65
CA TRP A 145 8.87 3.26 3.28
C TRP A 145 10.14 3.74 3.96
N TYR A 146 10.49 3.10 5.07
CA TYR A 146 11.84 3.23 5.65
C TYR A 146 12.35 1.86 6.05
N ASP A 147 13.67 1.74 6.09
CA ASP A 147 14.33 0.53 6.51
C ASP A 147 15.71 0.84 7.10
N TYR A 148 16.22 -0.07 7.91
CA TYR A 148 17.58 -0.02 8.42
C TYR A 148 18.07 -1.41 8.84
N TRP A 149 19.36 -1.67 8.65
CA TRP A 149 20.01 -2.91 9.09
C TRP A 149 21.50 -2.72 9.35
N ARG A 150 22.05 -3.58 10.21
CA ARG A 150 23.50 -3.66 10.41
C ARG A 150 24.17 -4.24 9.16
N LEU A 151 25.18 -3.55 8.65
CA LEU A 151 26.07 -4.07 7.61
C LEU A 151 27.17 -4.95 8.22
N ASN A 152 27.66 -4.53 9.39
CA ASN A 152 28.67 -5.19 10.20
C ASN A 152 28.56 -4.67 11.65
N ASP A 153 29.57 -4.93 12.48
CA ASP A 153 29.58 -4.50 13.89
C ASP A 153 29.73 -2.98 14.09
N GLU A 154 30.20 -2.26 13.07
CA GLU A 154 30.49 -0.82 13.11
C GLU A 154 29.55 0.01 12.25
N GLU A 155 28.92 -0.57 11.24
CA GLU A 155 28.15 0.17 10.23
C GLU A 155 26.69 -0.26 10.16
N VAL A 156 25.82 0.73 10.04
CA VAL A 156 24.37 0.55 9.87
C VAL A 156 23.93 1.30 8.63
N LEU A 157 23.25 0.62 7.72
CA LEU A 157 22.59 1.25 6.58
C LEU A 157 21.16 1.61 6.98
N PHE A 158 20.70 2.78 6.57
CA PHE A 158 19.32 3.24 6.73
C PHE A 158 18.86 3.95 5.47
N TYR A 159 17.56 3.97 5.22
CA TYR A 159 16.97 4.81 4.18
C TYR A 159 15.52 5.17 4.50
N LEU A 160 15.05 6.23 3.85
CA LEU A 160 13.65 6.57 3.70
C LEU A 160 13.37 6.78 2.21
N ALA A 161 12.23 6.29 1.74
CA ALA A 161 11.80 6.42 0.37
C ALA A 161 10.30 6.69 0.29
N ASP A 162 9.92 7.35 -0.80
CA ASP A 162 8.54 7.67 -1.14
C ASP A 162 8.33 7.31 -2.61
N VAL A 163 7.33 6.46 -2.86
CA VAL A 163 6.93 6.02 -4.19
C VAL A 163 5.82 6.93 -4.70
N SER A 164 6.08 7.58 -5.83
CA SER A 164 5.13 8.52 -6.46
C SER A 164 3.68 8.04 -6.53
N GLY A 165 2.79 8.85 -5.98
CA GLY A 165 1.35 8.61 -5.93
C GLY A 165 0.95 7.52 -4.93
N HIS A 166 -0.33 7.52 -4.56
CA HIS A 166 -0.82 6.70 -3.45
C HIS A 166 -1.50 5.40 -3.90
N GLY A 167 -1.72 4.49 -2.94
CA GLY A 167 -2.57 3.31 -3.09
C GLY A 167 -1.84 1.99 -3.31
N VAL A 168 -2.57 1.00 -3.84
CA VAL A 168 -2.10 -0.40 -3.89
C VAL A 168 -0.81 -0.53 -4.71
N THR A 169 -0.72 0.08 -5.89
CA THR A 169 0.45 -0.06 -6.76
C THR A 169 1.73 0.50 -6.12
N SER A 170 1.68 1.66 -5.47
CA SER A 170 2.87 2.20 -4.78
C SER A 170 3.24 1.36 -3.57
N SER A 171 2.25 0.84 -2.83
CA SER A 171 2.51 -0.06 -1.70
C SER A 171 3.11 -1.42 -2.06
N LEU A 172 2.85 -1.91 -3.27
CA LEU A 172 3.51 -3.12 -3.77
C LEU A 172 5.00 -2.86 -4.03
N LEU A 173 5.35 -1.67 -4.52
CA LEU A 173 6.75 -1.27 -4.70
C LEU A 173 7.47 -1.13 -3.35
N THR A 174 6.85 -0.54 -2.32
CA THR A 174 7.46 -0.49 -0.98
C THR A 174 7.63 -1.88 -0.36
N SER A 175 6.62 -2.75 -0.49
CA SER A 175 6.71 -4.16 -0.06
C SER A 175 7.84 -4.91 -0.78
N TRP A 176 8.06 -4.58 -2.05
CA TRP A 176 9.16 -5.15 -2.83
C TRP A 176 10.52 -4.59 -2.40
N MET A 177 10.61 -3.29 -2.05
CA MET A 177 11.83 -2.69 -1.48
C MET A 177 12.24 -3.36 -0.16
N ALA A 178 11.30 -3.81 0.66
CA ALA A 178 11.60 -4.60 1.86
C ALA A 178 12.39 -5.88 1.56
N ALA A 179 12.27 -6.44 0.34
CA ALA A 179 13.07 -7.60 -0.06
C ALA A 179 14.56 -7.27 -0.27
N PHE A 180 14.96 -5.99 -0.31
CA PHE A 180 16.37 -5.56 -0.36
C PHE A 180 17.03 -5.43 1.01
N HIS A 181 16.27 -5.56 2.09
CA HIS A 181 16.79 -5.57 3.46
C HIS A 181 17.98 -6.54 3.58
N GLY A 182 19.13 -6.05 4.05
CA GLY A 182 20.34 -6.86 4.22
C GLY A 182 21.07 -7.26 2.93
N ARG A 183 20.64 -6.81 1.74
CA ARG A 183 21.22 -7.23 0.44
C ARG A 183 22.15 -6.19 -0.21
N SER A 184 22.14 -4.95 0.26
CA SER A 184 22.98 -3.86 -0.24
C SER A 184 24.01 -3.44 0.81
N LYS A 185 25.23 -3.13 0.34
CA LYS A 185 26.37 -2.78 1.22
C LYS A 185 26.68 -1.28 1.23
N THR A 186 26.15 -0.52 0.27
CA THR A 186 26.31 0.94 0.21
C THR A 186 25.01 1.61 -0.24
N PRO A 187 24.80 2.91 0.09
CA PRO A 187 23.63 3.67 -0.37
C PRO A 187 23.56 3.73 -1.90
N SER A 188 24.69 4.03 -2.56
CA SER A 188 24.78 4.06 -4.02
C SER A 188 24.40 2.72 -4.66
N GLN A 189 24.86 1.59 -4.12
CA GLN A 189 24.46 0.26 -4.61
C GLN A 189 22.96 0.00 -4.45
N LEU A 190 22.35 0.45 -3.34
CA LEU A 190 20.91 0.31 -3.13
C LEU A 190 20.14 1.12 -4.17
N ILE A 191 20.49 2.40 -4.33
CA ILE A 191 19.87 3.31 -5.29
C ILE A 191 20.00 2.78 -6.72
N GLN A 192 21.19 2.35 -7.14
CA GLN A 192 21.42 1.81 -8.47
C GLN A 192 20.62 0.54 -8.75
N LYS A 193 20.54 -0.39 -7.78
CA LYS A 193 19.76 -1.63 -7.94
C LYS A 193 18.26 -1.35 -8.07
N LEU A 194 17.73 -0.45 -7.26
CA LEU A 194 16.32 -0.07 -7.32
C LEU A 194 16.01 0.68 -8.61
N ASN A 195 16.88 1.61 -9.04
CA ASN A 195 16.73 2.34 -10.30
C ASN A 195 16.72 1.39 -11.51
N ALA A 196 17.71 0.49 -11.57
CA ALA A 196 17.85 -0.46 -12.67
C ALA A 196 16.61 -1.36 -12.80
N MET A 197 16.02 -1.78 -11.69
CA MET A 197 14.78 -2.56 -11.75
C MET A 197 13.60 -1.75 -12.27
N LEU A 198 13.38 -0.52 -11.77
CA LEU A 198 12.23 0.29 -12.21
C LEU A 198 12.28 0.51 -13.73
N VAL A 199 13.48 0.80 -14.24
CA VAL A 199 13.76 0.99 -15.66
C VAL A 199 13.58 -0.31 -16.43
N GLN A 200 14.17 -1.42 -15.97
CA GLN A 200 14.12 -2.71 -16.66
C GLN A 200 12.69 -3.27 -16.78
N GLU A 201 11.90 -3.14 -15.72
CA GLU A 201 10.51 -3.61 -15.68
C GLU A 201 9.51 -2.58 -16.27
N ASN A 202 10.01 -1.45 -16.79
CA ASN A 202 9.23 -0.35 -17.35
C ASN A 202 8.07 0.08 -16.43
N ILE A 203 8.39 0.22 -15.14
CA ILE A 203 7.42 0.62 -14.12
C ILE A 203 7.16 2.12 -14.27
N GLU A 204 5.92 2.51 -14.56
CA GLU A 204 5.48 3.91 -14.68
C GLU A 204 5.32 4.59 -13.30
N LYS A 205 6.32 4.43 -12.43
CA LYS A 205 6.43 5.06 -11.11
C LYS A 205 7.87 5.49 -10.90
N HIS A 206 8.05 6.62 -10.22
CA HIS A 206 9.35 7.02 -9.69
C HIS A 206 9.37 6.89 -8.16
N ILE A 207 10.57 6.76 -7.62
CA ILE A 207 10.82 6.67 -6.18
C ILE A 207 11.78 7.78 -5.80
N THR A 208 11.40 8.61 -4.83
CA THR A 208 12.33 9.52 -4.17
C THR A 208 12.96 8.80 -2.97
N MET A 209 14.24 9.03 -2.70
CA MET A 209 14.92 8.31 -1.61
C MET A 209 16.06 9.11 -1.00
N VAL A 210 16.27 8.97 0.30
CA VAL A 210 17.56 9.22 0.96
C VAL A 210 18.05 7.92 1.59
N ALA A 211 19.28 7.53 1.26
CA ALA A 211 19.93 6.36 1.85
C ALA A 211 21.29 6.74 2.45
N GLY A 212 21.65 6.15 3.58
CA GLY A 212 22.89 6.44 4.29
C GLY A 212 23.47 5.27 5.05
N ILE A 213 24.75 5.39 5.41
CA ILE A 213 25.47 4.54 6.34
C ILE A 213 25.93 5.39 7.51
N LEU A 214 25.61 4.95 8.72
CA LEU A 214 26.21 5.43 9.94
C LEU A 214 27.37 4.51 10.34
N ASN A 215 28.55 5.09 10.57
CA ASN A 215 29.62 4.43 11.30
C ASN A 215 29.51 4.73 12.81
N LEU A 216 29.31 3.69 13.61
CA LEU A 216 29.09 3.74 15.06
C LEU A 216 30.34 4.16 15.84
N VAL A 217 31.53 3.97 15.27
CA VAL A 217 32.83 4.29 15.88
C VAL A 217 33.24 5.73 15.59
N THR A 218 33.22 6.14 14.31
CA THR A 218 33.64 7.49 13.89
C THR A 218 32.51 8.52 14.03
N HIS A 219 31.26 8.05 14.16
CA HIS A 219 30.04 8.85 14.17
C HIS A 219 29.81 9.64 12.88
N GLU A 220 30.41 9.18 11.79
CA GLU A 220 30.21 9.71 10.46
C GLU A 220 28.98 9.07 9.81
N VAL A 221 28.15 9.91 9.20
CA VAL A 221 27.06 9.50 8.31
C VAL A 221 27.49 9.82 6.89
N ARG A 222 27.55 8.80 6.04
CA ARG A 222 27.71 8.92 4.58
C ARG A 222 26.36 8.68 3.93
N TRP A 223 25.90 9.55 3.06
CA TRP A 223 24.54 9.45 2.52
C TRP A 223 24.44 10.02 1.11
N SER A 224 23.40 9.58 0.41
CA SER A 224 23.03 10.02 -0.93
C SER A 224 21.52 10.24 -0.99
N SER A 225 21.11 11.22 -1.77
CA SER A 225 19.71 11.51 -2.05
C SER A 225 19.43 11.31 -3.54
N ALA A 226 18.24 10.83 -3.85
CA ALA A 226 17.72 10.65 -5.20
C ALA A 226 16.37 11.37 -5.31
N GLY A 227 16.41 12.66 -5.64
CA GLY A 227 15.24 13.50 -5.86
C GLY A 227 14.32 13.70 -4.65
N HIS A 228 14.79 13.40 -3.43
CA HIS A 228 13.95 13.41 -2.24
C HIS A 228 13.79 14.79 -1.64
N TYR A 229 12.56 15.08 -1.23
CA TYR A 229 12.17 16.26 -0.50
C TYR A 229 11.11 15.87 0.54
N PRO A 230 11.14 16.39 1.78
CA PRO A 230 12.12 17.32 2.36
C PRO A 230 13.57 16.80 2.39
N PRO A 231 14.58 17.71 2.34
CA PRO A 231 15.98 17.31 2.50
C PRO A 231 16.24 16.80 3.93
N PRO A 232 17.29 15.99 4.13
CA PRO A 232 17.70 15.58 5.48
C PRO A 232 18.02 16.77 6.37
N ILE A 233 17.67 16.65 7.65
CA ILE A 233 17.86 17.70 8.65
C ILE A 233 18.77 17.18 9.76
N ILE A 234 19.78 17.97 10.14
CA ILE A 234 20.58 17.73 11.34
C ILE A 234 20.23 18.74 12.42
N PHE A 235 19.89 18.23 13.60
CA PHE A 235 19.83 19.02 14.82
C PHE A 235 21.03 18.72 15.69
N GLU A 236 21.86 19.74 15.92
CA GLU A 236 23.00 19.70 16.83
C GLU A 236 22.70 20.53 18.08
N PRO A 237 23.18 20.13 19.28
CA PRO A 237 22.93 20.89 20.50
C PRO A 237 23.44 22.33 20.39
N ASN A 238 22.59 23.29 20.75
CA ASN A 238 22.89 24.73 20.75
C ASN A 238 23.30 25.31 19.39
N GLN A 239 22.94 24.65 18.28
CA GLN A 239 23.19 25.13 16.93
C GLN A 239 21.89 25.29 16.17
N PRO A 240 21.85 26.18 15.15
CA PRO A 240 20.71 26.22 14.23
C PRO A 240 20.59 24.88 13.47
N PRO A 241 19.37 24.52 13.03
CA PRO A 241 19.15 23.35 12.19
C PRO A 241 20.00 23.42 10.93
N GLN A 242 20.63 22.31 10.55
CA GLN A 242 21.36 22.20 9.29
C GLN A 242 20.48 21.47 8.28
N ILE A 243 20.20 22.14 7.16
CA ILE A 243 19.38 21.60 6.07
C ILE A 243 20.31 21.10 4.97
N LEU A 244 20.26 19.80 4.66
CA LEU A 244 21.18 19.15 3.74
C LEU A 244 20.59 19.05 2.32
N THR A 245 20.49 20.19 1.63
CA THR A 245 19.93 20.23 0.28
C THR A 245 20.83 19.52 -0.74
N THR A 246 20.23 18.70 -1.59
CA THR A 246 20.90 17.99 -2.70
C THR A 246 20.16 18.20 -4.00
N SER A 247 20.80 17.89 -5.12
CA SER A 247 20.17 17.87 -6.44
C SER A 247 20.47 16.55 -7.14
N SER A 248 19.43 15.76 -7.38
CA SER A 248 19.49 14.51 -8.13
C SER A 248 18.11 14.14 -8.64
N PHE A 249 18.03 13.26 -9.63
CA PHE A 249 16.74 12.76 -10.12
C PHE A 249 16.18 11.66 -9.20
N PRO A 250 14.84 11.56 -9.08
CA PRO A 250 14.19 10.37 -8.56
C PRO A 250 14.56 9.11 -9.35
N LEU A 251 14.50 7.96 -8.68
CA LEU A 251 14.70 6.65 -9.30
C LEU A 251 13.59 6.39 -10.32
N GLY A 252 13.91 5.70 -11.41
CA GLY A 252 12.99 5.32 -12.49
C GLY A 252 12.84 6.37 -13.59
N LEU A 253 13.39 7.58 -13.43
CA LEU A 253 13.29 8.63 -14.44
C LEU A 253 14.43 8.64 -15.47
N THR A 254 15.60 8.09 -15.13
CA THR A 254 16.76 7.98 -16.03
C THR A 254 17.40 6.60 -15.92
N GLU A 255 17.90 6.07 -17.04
CA GLU A 255 18.62 4.79 -17.06
C GLU A 255 19.92 4.87 -16.24
N GLU A 256 20.68 5.95 -16.46
CA GLU A 256 21.89 6.27 -15.72
C GLU A 256 21.55 7.30 -14.64
N LEU A 257 21.40 6.84 -13.41
CA LEU A 257 21.18 7.70 -12.25
C LEU A 257 22.51 7.89 -11.50
N GLU A 258 23.07 9.09 -11.62
CA GLU A 258 24.21 9.52 -10.83
C GLU A 258 23.73 10.19 -9.54
N VAL A 259 24.23 9.72 -8.40
CA VAL A 259 23.97 10.31 -7.09
C VAL A 259 25.29 10.65 -6.41
N GLU A 260 25.36 11.86 -5.86
CA GLU A 260 26.50 12.30 -5.06
C GLU A 260 26.47 11.64 -3.67
N GLU A 261 27.66 11.32 -3.13
CA GLU A 261 27.82 10.90 -1.75
C GLU A 261 28.29 12.09 -0.91
N HIS A 262 27.51 12.40 0.12
CA HIS A 262 27.80 13.43 1.11
C HIS A 262 28.20 12.78 2.43
N HIS A 263 28.92 13.50 3.27
CA HIS A 263 29.30 13.04 4.59
C HIS A 263 29.17 14.14 5.64
N CYS A 264 28.81 13.74 6.85
CA CYS A 264 28.79 14.62 8.01
C CYS A 264 29.08 13.81 9.27
N ARG A 265 29.65 14.45 10.30
CA ARG A 265 29.89 13.80 11.60
C ARG A 265 28.91 14.31 12.63
N LEU A 266 28.16 13.40 13.25
CA LEU A 266 27.16 13.72 14.26
C LEU A 266 27.83 13.97 15.61
N SER A 267 27.55 15.11 16.25
CA SER A 267 28.01 15.38 17.60
C SER A 267 27.12 14.70 18.65
N ARG A 268 27.56 14.70 19.90
CA ARG A 268 26.82 14.07 21.02
C ARG A 268 25.43 14.70 21.11
N HIS A 269 24.39 13.88 21.27
CA HIS A 269 22.98 14.33 21.30
C HIS A 269 22.43 14.87 19.97
N ALA A 270 23.16 14.72 18.86
CA ALA A 270 22.66 15.09 17.54
C ALA A 270 21.53 14.17 17.07
N ARG A 271 20.67 14.72 16.21
CA ARG A 271 19.63 13.98 15.48
C ARG A 271 19.83 14.19 13.97
N PHE A 272 19.81 13.11 13.21
CA PHE A 272 19.74 13.13 11.76
C PHE A 272 18.35 12.62 11.35
N ILE A 273 17.55 13.46 10.69
CA ILE A 273 16.13 13.18 10.42
C ILE A 273 15.85 13.16 8.93
N LEU A 274 15.11 12.15 8.49
CA LEU A 274 14.50 12.00 7.18
C LEU A 274 12.98 12.08 7.34
N CYS A 275 12.30 12.75 6.41
CA CYS A 275 10.84 12.85 6.37
C CYS A 275 10.37 12.65 4.94
N SER A 276 9.25 11.95 4.72
CA SER A 276 8.52 12.06 3.47
C SER A 276 7.84 13.42 3.34
N ASP A 277 7.35 13.74 2.14
CA ASP A 277 6.64 14.99 1.86
C ASP A 277 5.30 15.12 2.58
N GLY A 278 4.62 14.01 2.90
CA GLY A 278 3.43 14.04 3.74
C GLY A 278 3.66 14.60 5.15
N ALA A 279 4.91 14.68 5.64
CA ALA A 279 5.22 15.40 6.88
C ALA A 279 5.00 16.92 6.78
N LEU A 280 4.88 17.48 5.57
CA LEU A 280 4.61 18.90 5.30
C LEU A 280 3.11 19.23 5.33
N GLU A 281 2.25 18.25 4.99
CA GLU A 281 0.80 18.40 4.87
C GLU A 281 0.08 18.99 6.10
N PRO A 282 0.52 18.73 7.35
CA PRO A 282 -0.14 19.32 8.51
C PRO A 282 0.03 20.85 8.63
N PHE A 283 0.86 21.47 7.80
CA PHE A 283 1.23 22.88 7.91
C PHE A 283 0.61 23.73 6.79
N ASP A 284 0.32 24.98 7.13
CA ASP A 284 -0.28 25.95 6.20
C ASP A 284 0.79 26.72 5.42
N GLY A 285 0.40 27.24 4.25
CA GLY A 285 1.22 28.16 3.45
C GLY A 285 1.87 27.51 2.23
N GLY A 286 2.88 28.17 1.68
CA GLY A 286 3.66 27.59 0.58
C GLY A 286 4.66 26.55 1.10
N LEU A 287 5.27 25.80 0.18
CA LEU A 287 6.23 24.73 0.50
C LEU A 287 7.33 25.17 1.49
N ASN A 288 7.86 26.39 1.32
CA ASN A 288 8.88 26.94 2.22
C ASN A 288 8.32 27.23 3.63
N ASP A 289 7.08 27.71 3.74
CA ASP A 289 6.45 27.98 5.03
C ASP A 289 6.15 26.68 5.77
N GLN A 290 5.65 25.68 5.05
CA GLN A 290 5.41 24.33 5.57
C GLN A 290 6.70 23.68 6.05
N PHE A 291 7.77 23.76 5.26
CA PHE A 291 9.07 23.21 5.62
C PHE A 291 9.67 23.89 6.86
N ASN A 292 9.58 25.22 6.95
CA ASN A 292 10.05 25.94 8.14
C ASN A 292 9.28 25.53 9.40
N GLN A 293 7.95 25.39 9.30
CA GLN A 293 7.13 24.90 10.41
C GLN A 293 7.49 23.45 10.79
N LEU A 294 7.67 22.56 9.82
CA LEU A 294 8.13 21.19 10.06
C LEU A 294 9.46 21.18 10.83
N VAL A 295 10.46 21.94 10.38
CA VAL A 295 11.77 22.04 11.05
C VAL A 295 11.60 22.52 12.49
N GLU A 296 10.80 23.56 12.73
CA GLU A 296 10.54 24.05 14.09
C GLU A 296 9.89 23.01 14.99
N HIS A 297 8.89 22.28 14.49
CA HIS A 297 8.19 21.25 15.25
C HIS A 297 9.08 20.03 15.53
N LEU A 298 9.91 19.62 14.56
CA LEU A 298 10.89 18.54 14.75
C LEU A 298 11.98 18.93 15.75
N GLN A 299 12.43 20.18 15.74
CA GLN A 299 13.44 20.68 16.68
C GLN A 299 12.94 20.68 18.13
N LYS A 300 11.65 21.00 18.33
CA LYS A 300 11.00 21.08 19.65
C LYS A 300 10.42 19.75 20.14
N ASP A 301 10.61 18.65 19.39
CA ASP A 301 9.96 17.36 19.62
C ASP A 301 8.43 17.48 19.76
N SER A 302 7.83 18.39 18.98
CA SER A 302 6.40 18.76 19.05
C SER A 302 5.63 18.47 17.76
N PHE A 303 6.21 17.70 16.84
CA PHE A 303 5.50 17.23 15.65
C PHE A 303 4.34 16.31 16.08
N LYS A 304 3.15 16.59 15.54
CA LYS A 304 1.95 15.78 15.74
C LYS A 304 1.29 15.61 14.40
N ALA A 305 1.27 14.38 13.90
CA ALA A 305 0.48 14.06 12.73
C ALA A 305 -1.02 14.19 13.07
N PRO A 306 -1.85 14.66 12.14
CA PRO A 306 -3.29 14.65 12.29
C PRO A 306 -3.82 13.21 12.28
N ASP A 307 -4.99 12.98 12.88
CA ASP A 307 -5.63 11.66 12.90
C ASP A 307 -5.95 11.15 11.48
N HIS A 308 -6.21 12.08 10.56
CA HIS A 308 -6.42 11.83 9.15
C HIS A 308 -5.38 12.62 8.34
N VAL A 309 -4.53 11.92 7.61
CA VAL A 309 -3.49 12.51 6.76
C VAL A 309 -3.93 12.40 5.30
N ALA A 310 -3.73 13.47 4.53
CA ALA A 310 -4.05 13.50 3.11
C ALA A 310 -3.04 12.69 2.28
N ASP A 311 -1.80 12.61 2.76
CA ASP A 311 -0.72 11.81 2.20
C ASP A 311 -0.02 10.98 3.28
N ASP A 312 0.75 10.00 2.84
CA ASP A 312 1.49 9.11 3.73
C ASP A 312 2.57 9.88 4.50
N ILE A 313 2.77 9.53 5.77
CA ILE A 313 3.81 10.16 6.60
C ILE A 313 4.77 9.10 7.11
N ALA A 314 6.01 9.14 6.64
CA ALA A 314 7.14 8.46 7.21
C ALA A 314 8.17 9.46 7.75
N ILE A 315 8.62 9.23 8.99
CA ILE A 315 9.74 9.97 9.58
C ILE A 315 10.71 8.95 10.15
N LEU A 316 11.99 9.08 9.80
CA LEU A 316 13.07 8.29 10.37
C LEU A 316 14.09 9.23 11.01
N SER A 317 14.27 9.11 12.32
CA SER A 317 15.25 9.87 13.08
C SER A 317 16.30 8.94 13.66
N LEU A 318 17.56 9.24 13.35
CA LEU A 318 18.73 8.65 13.99
C LEU A 318 19.22 9.60 15.06
N ARG A 319 19.12 9.21 16.33
CA ARG A 319 19.56 10.00 17.48
C ARG A 319 20.82 9.43 18.08
N ARG A 320 21.86 10.27 18.23
CA ARG A 320 23.05 9.93 19.01
C ARG A 320 22.78 10.19 20.49
N MET A 321 22.96 9.20 21.35
CA MET A 321 22.64 9.31 22.78
C MET A 321 23.76 9.93 23.61
N ASN A 322 25.03 9.71 23.24
CA ASN A 322 26.20 10.04 24.07
C ASN A 322 27.28 10.81 23.36
#